data_AF-A0ABD5E3J3-F1
#
_entry.id   AF-A0ABD5E3J3-F1
#
_cell.length_a   1.000
_cell.length_b   1.000
_cell.length_c   1.000
_cell.angle_alpha   90.00
_cell.angle_beta   90.00
_cell.angle_gamma   90.00
#
_symmetry.space_group_name_H-M   'P 1'
#
loop_
_entity.id
_entity.type
_entity.pdbx_description
1 polymer ?
#
loop_
_entity_poly.entity_id
_entity_poly.type
_entity_poly.pdbx_seq_one_letter_code
_entity_poly.pdbx_strand_id
1 'polypeptide(L)'
;MSEKTAAAEVDDHPEADRYEATIDGEVAGFAQYIRTKDLIAFVHTVVEPAFEGRGVGSALVRTSLDEARAAGVSVLAVCPFYSGWIARHPEYQDLLYAERSKVTD
;
A
#
# COMPACT_ATOMS: atom_id res chain seq x y z
N MET A 1 -0.40 -20.34 2.41
CA MET A 1 -1.46 -19.92 3.36
C MET A 1 -1.63 -18.42 3.18
N SER A 2 -2.52 -17.98 2.29
CA SER A 2 -2.83 -16.55 2.11
C SER A 2 -4.29 -16.37 2.48
N GLU A 3 -4.50 -15.70 3.61
CA GLU A 3 -5.81 -15.55 4.23
C GLU A 3 -6.65 -14.59 3.38
N LYS A 4 -7.73 -15.16 2.83
CA LYS A 4 -8.61 -14.58 1.84
C LYS A 4 -9.58 -13.62 2.53
N THR A 5 -9.13 -12.40 2.84
CA THR A 5 -10.03 -11.29 3.20
C THR A 5 -10.83 -10.96 1.95
N ALA A 6 -12.18 -10.97 2.05
CA ALA A 6 -13.19 -10.75 1.01
C ALA A 6 -12.64 -10.23 -0.33
N ALA A 7 -12.79 -11.05 -1.38
CA ALA A 7 -12.02 -11.07 -2.64
C ALA A 7 -11.99 -9.76 -3.44
N ALA A 8 -11.28 -8.76 -2.93
CA ALA A 8 -10.77 -7.67 -3.74
C ALA A 8 -9.52 -8.17 -4.46
N GLU A 9 -9.57 -8.19 -5.78
CA GLU A 9 -8.42 -8.41 -6.63
C GLU A 9 -7.64 -7.10 -6.68
N VAL A 10 -6.34 -7.14 -6.35
CA VAL A 10 -5.49 -5.96 -6.29
C VAL A 10 -4.39 -6.09 -7.31
N ASP A 11 -4.32 -5.12 -8.23
CA ASP A 11 -3.37 -5.10 -9.34
C ASP A 11 -2.61 -3.77 -9.37
N ASP A 12 -1.35 -3.83 -9.80
CA ASP A 12 -0.52 -2.64 -10.04
C ASP A 12 -0.83 -2.05 -11.43
N HIS A 13 -1.19 -0.78 -11.48
CA HIS A 13 -1.39 -0.01 -12.70
C HIS A 13 -0.28 1.05 -12.82
N PRO A 14 0.92 0.67 -13.31
CA PRO A 14 2.08 1.56 -13.35
C PRO A 14 1.92 2.74 -14.31
N GLU A 15 1.02 2.65 -15.28
CA GLU A 15 0.64 3.77 -16.16
C GLU A 15 -0.16 4.87 -15.45
N ALA A 16 -0.74 4.56 -14.30
CA ALA A 16 -1.55 5.46 -13.48
C ALA A 16 -0.96 5.71 -12.08
N ASP A 17 0.28 5.22 -11.84
CA ASP A 17 1.00 5.31 -10.57
C ASP A 17 0.14 4.89 -9.36
N ARG A 18 -0.62 3.81 -9.50
CA ARG A 18 -1.53 3.34 -8.45
C ARG A 18 -1.77 1.84 -8.47
N TYR A 19 -2.05 1.32 -7.29
CA TYR A 19 -2.69 0.03 -7.12
C TYR A 19 -4.21 0.20 -7.16
N GLU A 20 -4.91 -0.66 -7.88
CA GLU A 20 -6.38 -0.68 -7.91
C GLU A 20 -6.89 -1.95 -7.25
N ALA A 21 -7.94 -1.81 -6.44
CA ALA A 21 -8.67 -2.91 -5.87
C ALA A 21 -10.02 -3.03 -6.57
N THR A 22 -10.31 -4.21 -7.11
CA THR A 22 -11.52 -4.51 -7.87
C THR A 22 -12.33 -5.58 -7.14
N ILE A 23 -13.64 -5.37 -7.01
CA ILE A 23 -14.59 -6.37 -6.49
C ILE A 23 -15.67 -6.57 -7.54
N ASP A 24 -15.89 -7.82 -7.97
CA ASP A 24 -16.89 -8.18 -8.98
C ASP A 24 -16.76 -7.39 -10.30
N GLY A 25 -15.54 -6.97 -10.65
CA GLY A 25 -15.24 -6.18 -11.85
C GLY A 25 -15.41 -4.66 -11.69
N GLU A 26 -15.77 -4.17 -10.50
CA GLU A 26 -15.88 -2.74 -10.19
C GLU A 26 -14.71 -2.26 -9.31
N VAL A 27 -14.14 -1.10 -9.64
CA VAL A 27 -13.06 -0.49 -8.85
C VAL A 27 -13.62 -0.05 -7.49
N ALA A 28 -13.23 -0.79 -6.45
CA ALA A 28 -13.62 -0.56 -5.07
C ALA A 28 -12.72 0.45 -4.35
N GLY A 29 -11.52 0.70 -4.88
CA GLY A 29 -10.59 1.68 -4.34
C GLY A 29 -9.23 1.65 -5.02
N PHE A 30 -8.37 2.59 -4.67
CA PHE A 30 -6.99 2.63 -5.17
C PHE A 30 -6.01 3.20 -4.14
N ALA A 31 -4.74 2.84 -4.27
CA ALA A 31 -3.63 3.43 -3.54
C ALA A 31 -2.63 4.06 -4.52
N GLN A 32 -2.54 5.39 -4.50
CA GLN A 32 -1.58 6.13 -5.32
C GLN A 32 -0.19 6.10 -4.69
N TYR A 33 0.81 5.99 -5.56
CA TYR A 33 2.21 5.98 -5.16
C TYR A 33 3.06 6.90 -6.03
N ILE A 34 4.29 7.15 -5.57
CA ILE A 34 5.39 7.67 -6.38
C ILE A 34 6.52 6.66 -6.28
N ARG A 35 6.97 6.10 -7.42
CA ARG A 35 7.95 5.02 -7.44
C ARG A 35 9.25 5.45 -8.10
N THR A 36 10.35 5.02 -7.50
CA THR A 36 11.72 5.08 -8.05
C THR A 36 12.29 3.66 -8.10
N LYS A 37 13.56 3.51 -8.49
CA LYS A 37 14.21 2.20 -8.52
C LYS A 37 14.38 1.56 -7.14
N ASP A 38 14.56 2.37 -6.10
CA ASP A 38 14.95 1.90 -4.77
C ASP A 38 13.87 2.15 -3.70
N LEU A 39 12.87 2.98 -4.03
CA LEU A 39 11.87 3.49 -3.10
C LEU A 39 10.49 3.59 -3.76
N ILE A 40 9.45 3.21 -3.03
CA ILE A 40 8.05 3.51 -3.34
C ILE A 40 7.41 4.32 -2.21
N ALA A 41 6.81 5.46 -2.53
CA ALA A 41 6.13 6.31 -1.58
C ALA A 41 4.61 6.21 -1.78
N PHE A 42 3.88 5.71 -0.78
CA PHE A 42 2.42 5.67 -0.83
C PHE A 42 1.85 6.99 -0.31
N VAL A 43 1.27 7.77 -1.22
CA VAL A 43 0.90 9.17 -0.95
C VAL A 43 -0.56 9.34 -0.61
N HIS A 44 -1.44 8.50 -1.16
CA HIS A 44 -2.88 8.62 -0.96
C HIS A 44 -3.59 7.28 -1.16
N THR A 45 -4.70 7.09 -0.46
CA THR A 45 -5.55 5.92 -0.58
C THR A 45 -7.00 6.35 -0.58
N VAL A 46 -7.77 5.86 -1.54
CA VAL A 46 -9.21 6.10 -1.67
C VAL A 46 -9.92 4.77 -1.71
N VAL A 47 -11.00 4.66 -0.97
CA VAL A 47 -11.93 3.53 -1.03
C VAL A 47 -13.29 4.11 -1.36
N GLU A 48 -13.97 3.53 -2.33
CA GLU A 48 -15.29 3.97 -2.74
C GLU A 48 -16.29 3.74 -1.58
N PRO A 49 -17.18 4.71 -1.28
CA PRO A 49 -18.11 4.62 -0.13
C PRO A 49 -18.95 3.34 -0.10
N ALA A 50 -19.32 2.81 -1.28
CA ALA A 50 -20.09 1.58 -1.41
C ALA A 50 -19.34 0.33 -0.90
N PHE A 51 -18.01 0.40 -0.81
CA PHE A 51 -17.12 -0.69 -0.44
C PHE A 51 -16.37 -0.42 0.88
N GLU A 52 -16.67 0.68 1.57
CA GLU A 52 -16.17 0.94 2.92
C GLU A 52 -16.59 -0.17 3.90
N GLY A 53 -15.73 -0.43 4.89
CA GLY A 53 -15.96 -1.50 5.86
C GLY A 53 -15.77 -2.93 5.33
N ARG A 54 -15.49 -3.12 4.03
CA ARG A 54 -15.26 -4.46 3.42
C ARG A 54 -13.80 -4.90 3.40
N GLY A 55 -12.89 -4.11 3.97
CA GLY A 55 -11.47 -4.44 4.05
C GLY A 55 -10.63 -4.05 2.82
N VAL A 56 -11.20 -3.35 1.83
CA VAL A 56 -10.52 -2.93 0.59
C VAL A 56 -9.20 -2.19 0.85
N GLY A 57 -9.22 -1.19 1.72
CA GLY A 57 -8.00 -0.44 2.06
C GLY A 57 -6.91 -1.33 2.68
N SER A 58 -7.30 -2.32 3.50
CA SER A 58 -6.33 -3.27 4.06
C SER A 58 -5.75 -4.21 3.00
N ALA A 59 -6.56 -4.62 2.02
CA ALA A 59 -6.08 -5.41 0.88
C ALA A 59 -5.08 -4.62 0.03
N LEU A 60 -5.40 -3.35 -0.31
CA LEU A 60 -4.50 -2.44 -1.02
C LEU A 60 -3.14 -2.32 -0.31
N VAL A 61 -3.16 -1.99 0.99
CA VAL A 61 -1.93 -1.83 1.76
C VAL A 61 -1.13 -3.12 1.81
N ARG A 62 -1.77 -4.24 2.17
CA ARG A 62 -1.07 -5.53 2.29
C ARG A 62 -0.42 -5.96 0.98
N THR A 63 -1.18 -5.99 -0.11
CA THR A 63 -0.68 -6.44 -1.43
C THR A 63 0.47 -5.55 -1.89
N SER A 64 0.28 -4.23 -1.84
CA SER A 64 1.31 -3.29 -2.29
C SER A 64 2.59 -3.34 -1.45
N LEU A 65 2.50 -3.61 -0.15
CA LEU A 65 3.67 -3.82 0.71
C LEU A 65 4.37 -5.16 0.47
N ASP A 66 3.61 -6.24 0.26
CA ASP A 66 4.16 -7.56 -0.06
C ASP A 66 4.92 -7.52 -1.40
N GLU A 67 4.39 -6.82 -2.41
CA GLU A 67 5.10 -6.61 -3.66
C GLU A 67 6.35 -5.74 -3.51
N ALA A 68 6.26 -4.65 -2.74
CA ALA A 68 7.43 -3.82 -2.44
C ALA A 68 8.55 -4.63 -1.78
N ARG A 69 8.20 -5.53 -0.85
CA ARG A 69 9.13 -6.47 -0.22
C ARG A 69 9.73 -7.43 -1.24
N ALA A 70 8.91 -8.03 -2.11
CA ALA A 70 9.37 -8.96 -3.13
C ALA A 70 10.31 -8.28 -4.15
N ALA A 71 10.06 -7.01 -4.46
CA ALA A 71 10.91 -6.18 -5.31
C ALA A 71 12.18 -5.67 -4.60
N GLY A 72 12.26 -5.80 -3.27
CA GLY A 72 13.40 -5.31 -2.48
C GLY A 72 13.50 -3.78 -2.42
N VAL A 73 12.38 -3.07 -2.64
CA VAL A 73 12.33 -1.60 -2.57
C VAL A 73 11.90 -1.13 -1.19
N SER A 74 12.44 0.00 -0.74
CA SER A 74 12.03 0.62 0.51
C SER A 74 10.65 1.29 0.37
N VAL A 75 9.90 1.38 1.46
CA VAL A 75 8.56 1.98 1.48
C VAL A 75 8.54 3.27 2.28
N LEU A 76 8.04 4.35 1.69
CA LEU A 76 7.72 5.58 2.40
C LEU A 76 6.19 5.71 2.56
N ALA A 77 5.70 5.52 3.78
CA ALA A 77 4.28 5.64 4.10
C ALA A 77 3.89 7.11 4.39
N VAL A 78 3.72 7.92 3.34
CA VAL A 78 3.30 9.33 3.48
C VAL A 78 1.82 9.43 3.85
N CYS A 79 0.98 8.56 3.29
CA CYS A 79 -0.44 8.51 3.61
C CYS A 79 -0.65 8.08 5.08
N PRO A 80 -1.45 8.82 5.88
CA PRO A 80 -1.70 8.45 7.28
C PRO A 80 -2.40 7.10 7.42
N PHE A 81 -3.17 6.67 6.40
CA PHE A 81 -3.78 5.35 6.38
C PHE A 81 -2.74 4.23 6.33
N TYR A 82 -1.76 4.33 5.42
CA TYR A 82 -0.65 3.37 5.34
C TYR A 82 0.16 3.33 6.64
N SER A 83 0.55 4.51 7.15
CA SER A 83 1.32 4.61 8.40
C SER A 83 0.56 3.97 9.58
N GLY A 84 -0.74 4.30 9.73
CA GLY A 84 -1.57 3.72 10.78
C GLY A 84 -1.82 2.22 10.61
N TRP A 85 -1.89 1.72 9.37
CA TRP A 85 -2.02 0.29 9.11
C TRP A 85 -0.74 -0.48 9.46
N ILE A 86 0.44 0.04 9.06
CA ILE A 86 1.75 -0.55 9.37
C ILE A 86 2.02 -0.52 10.89
N ALA A 87 1.57 0.51 11.61
CA ALA A 87 1.69 0.56 13.06
C ALA A 87 0.97 -0.61 13.77
N ARG A 88 -0.08 -1.18 13.15
CA ARG A 88 -0.80 -2.37 13.64
C ARG A 88 -0.20 -3.69 13.14
N HIS A 89 0.67 -3.65 12.13
CA HIS A 89 1.29 -4.80 11.47
C HIS A 89 2.82 -4.64 11.51
N PRO A 90 3.44 -4.86 12.68
CA PRO A 90 4.86 -4.60 12.90
C PRO A 90 5.78 -5.40 11.97
N GLU A 91 5.31 -6.50 11.40
CA GLU A 91 6.01 -7.31 10.40
C GLU A 91 6.27 -6.58 9.07
N TYR A 92 5.72 -5.38 8.86
CA TYR A 92 6.02 -4.53 7.70
C TYR A 92 6.90 -3.32 8.05
N GLN A 93 7.26 -3.12 9.33
CA GLN A 93 8.06 -1.97 9.74
C GLN A 93 9.49 -2.01 9.19
N ASP A 94 10.04 -3.18 8.92
CA ASP A 94 11.36 -3.34 8.30
C ASP A 94 11.42 -2.85 6.85
N LEU A 95 10.27 -2.73 6.17
CA LEU A 95 10.19 -2.14 4.83
C LEU A 95 10.24 -0.61 4.87
N LEU A 96 9.93 -0.01 6.01
CA LEU A 96 9.87 1.44 6.10
C LEU A 96 11.24 2.05 5.83
N TYR A 97 11.24 3.04 4.95
CA TYR A 97 12.40 3.85 4.68
C TYR A 97 12.80 4.59 5.96
N ALA A 98 13.91 4.18 6.57
CA ALA A 98 14.55 4.92 7.63
C ALA A 98 15.46 5.97 7.00
N GLU A 99 15.12 7.26 7.13
CA GLU A 99 16.03 8.35 6.79
C GLU A 99 17.34 8.18 7.56
N ARG A 100 18.42 7.80 6.87
CA ARG A 100 19.77 7.83 7.42
C ARG A 100 20.36 9.23 7.30
N SER A 101 19.58 10.27 7.64
CA SER A 101 20.11 11.63 7.67
C SER A 101 21.03 11.77 8.88
N LYS A 102 22.32 12.06 8.61
CA LYS A 102 23.33 12.32 9.64
C LYS A 102 23.43 13.80 10.00
N VAL A 103 22.51 14.62 9.50
CA VAL A 103 22.45 16.05 9.82
C VAL A 103 21.77 16.20 11.17
N THR A 104 22.59 16.26 12.21
CA THR A 104 22.25 16.94 13.46
C THR A 104 22.60 18.42 13.29
N ASP A 105 21.67 19.30 13.65
CA ASP A 105 21.88 20.75 13.77
C ASP A 105 23.06 21.08 14.69
#